data_AF-A0A942S0F5-F1
#
_entry.id   AF-A0A942S0F5-F1
#
_cell.length_a   1.000
_cell.length_b   1.000
_cell.length_c   1.000
_cell.angle_alpha   90.00
_cell.angle_beta   90.00
_cell.angle_gamma   90.00
#
_symmetry.space_group_name_H-M   'P 1'
#
loop_
_entity.id
_entity.type
_entity.pdbx_description
1 polymer ?
#
loop_
_entity_poly.entity_id
_entity_poly.type
_entity_poly.pdbx_seq_one_letter_code
_entity_poly.pdbx_strand_id
1 'polypeptide(L)'
;MISKIFNNGTDYKSAPAGVSINASFRSGNVTQSFHAGFGFLGSSFGASTTVNTGDFSFSVGGGYNSGWTNLTSSNPQFISGYQAFGGASYYDRYRDQQFSFGLSTSSGSHPQKNWFVGYGRGDFSFAMTNDAFRGSDWYRTAAAEIGIGEVPFGFNLFTTEPPLEEFEKEFGETTNYKSVWGHNKKGTYSGGERVYAGLYLGYRNGNRESRFGIDGPGVQEFTQNFIHGKYFPLVNSPYFDTRLGSPSAMFLQGGYMNPFSLYPF
;
A
#
# COMPACT_ATOMS: atom_id res chain seq x y z
N MET A 1 -25.19 6.81 18.54
CA MET A 1 -25.95 8.06 18.36
C MET A 1 -25.62 8.60 16.98
N ILE A 2 -26.64 8.74 16.10
CA ILE A 2 -26.67 9.49 14.81
C ILE A 2 -25.70 8.98 13.71
N SER A 3 -26.14 8.09 12.81
CA SER A 3 -26.73 8.42 11.49
C SER A 3 -25.98 9.50 10.69
N LYS A 4 -25.22 9.10 9.67
CA LYS A 4 -25.13 9.85 8.41
C LYS A 4 -25.00 8.87 7.25
N ILE A 5 -26.15 8.36 6.85
CA ILE A 5 -26.39 7.71 5.57
C ILE A 5 -27.25 8.72 4.77
N PHE A 6 -26.65 9.24 3.69
CA PHE A 6 -27.16 10.02 2.55
C PHE A 6 -27.54 11.52 2.63
N ASN A 7 -27.08 12.20 1.57
CA ASN A 7 -27.50 13.45 0.91
C ASN A 7 -27.20 14.83 1.54
N ASN A 8 -26.31 15.58 0.88
CA ASN A 8 -26.75 16.58 -0.11
C ASN A 8 -25.58 16.98 -1.02
N GLY A 9 -25.90 17.22 -2.29
CA GLY A 9 -24.94 17.72 -3.27
C GLY A 9 -24.32 19.03 -2.81
N THR A 10 -23.01 19.08 -2.88
CA THR A 10 -22.26 20.31 -3.09
C THR A 10 -21.07 19.93 -3.95
N ASP A 11 -21.06 20.47 -5.17
CA ASP A 11 -19.86 20.60 -5.99
C ASP A 11 -18.73 21.16 -5.13
N TYR A 12 -17.74 20.34 -4.80
CA TYR A 12 -16.48 20.87 -4.28
C TYR A 12 -15.31 20.32 -5.07
N LYS A 13 -14.77 21.28 -5.84
CA LYS A 13 -13.47 21.28 -6.48
C LYS A 13 -12.40 21.08 -5.41
N SER A 14 -11.77 19.93 -5.41
CA SER A 14 -10.41 19.81 -4.89
C SER A 14 -9.59 19.08 -5.95
N ALA A 15 -8.73 19.85 -6.64
CA ALA A 15 -7.72 19.34 -7.54
C ALA A 15 -6.82 18.33 -6.80
N PRO A 16 -6.38 17.27 -7.47
CA PRO A 16 -5.46 17.37 -8.59
C PRO A 16 -6.23 17.41 -9.91
N ALA A 17 -5.65 18.02 -10.96
CA ALA A 17 -6.33 18.17 -12.25
C ALA A 17 -6.95 16.85 -12.73
N GLY A 18 -8.29 16.70 -12.64
CA GLY A 18 -9.02 15.48 -12.97
C GLY A 18 -10.49 15.50 -12.55
N VAL A 19 -11.29 14.59 -13.13
CA VAL A 19 -12.72 14.39 -12.88
C VAL A 19 -12.94 12.95 -12.43
N SER A 20 -13.87 12.73 -11.50
CA SER A 20 -14.18 11.39 -11.00
C SER A 20 -15.64 11.25 -10.61
N ILE A 21 -16.15 10.03 -10.78
CA ILE A 21 -17.49 9.59 -10.43
C ILE A 21 -17.34 8.51 -9.37
N ASN A 22 -18.14 8.58 -8.31
CA ASN A 22 -18.24 7.55 -7.30
C ASN A 22 -19.72 7.27 -7.07
N ALA A 23 -20.11 5.99 -7.11
CA ALA A 23 -21.46 5.54 -6.87
C ALA A 23 -21.43 4.41 -5.84
N SER A 24 -22.37 4.42 -4.90
CA SER A 24 -22.54 3.34 -3.93
C SER A 24 -24.00 2.99 -3.83
N PHE A 25 -24.30 1.71 -3.99
CA PHE A 25 -25.64 1.13 -3.94
C PHE A 25 -25.71 0.18 -2.76
N ARG A 26 -26.70 0.35 -1.88
CA ARG A 26 -26.92 -0.54 -0.74
C ARG A 26 -28.29 -1.19 -0.86
N SER A 27 -28.31 -2.51 -0.83
CA SER A 27 -29.52 -3.33 -0.78
C SER A 27 -29.43 -4.30 0.38
N GLY A 28 -30.19 -4.04 1.44
CA GLY A 28 -30.12 -4.80 2.69
C GLY A 28 -28.71 -4.77 3.30
N ASN A 29 -28.12 -5.96 3.43
CA ASN A 29 -26.79 -6.15 3.97
C ASN A 29 -25.66 -6.11 2.92
N VAL A 30 -26.00 -5.95 1.63
CA VAL A 30 -25.04 -5.86 0.53
C VAL A 30 -24.84 -4.40 0.14
N THR A 31 -23.58 -3.98 0.02
CA THR A 31 -23.17 -2.68 -0.50
C THR A 31 -22.25 -2.89 -1.69
N GLN A 32 -22.60 -2.31 -2.83
CA GLN A 32 -21.77 -2.29 -4.03
C GLN A 32 -21.26 -0.86 -4.25
N SER A 33 -19.97 -0.70 -4.47
CA SER A 33 -19.35 0.59 -4.77
C SER A 33 -18.66 0.54 -6.11
N PHE A 34 -18.74 1.64 -6.84
CA PHE A 34 -18.07 1.87 -8.11
C PHE A 34 -17.36 3.21 -8.07
N HIS A 35 -16.17 3.28 -8.63
CA HIS A 35 -15.50 4.53 -8.93
C HIS A 35 -14.92 4.49 -10.35
N ALA A 36 -14.89 5.65 -10.98
CA ALA A 36 -14.05 5.90 -12.15
C ALA A 36 -13.54 7.34 -12.09
N GLY A 37 -12.28 7.57 -12.44
CA GLY A 37 -11.69 8.89 -12.47
C GLY A 37 -10.54 8.97 -13.45
N PHE A 38 -10.35 10.15 -14.03
CA PHE A 38 -9.21 10.44 -14.90
C PHE A 38 -8.74 11.86 -14.65
N GLY A 39 -7.45 12.09 -14.82
CA GLY A 39 -6.82 13.36 -14.59
C GLY A 39 -5.42 13.42 -15.18
N PHE A 40 -4.82 14.60 -15.12
CA PHE A 40 -3.45 14.85 -15.56
C PHE A 40 -2.44 13.94 -14.85
N LEU A 41 -2.73 13.58 -13.60
CA LEU A 41 -1.87 12.74 -12.78
C LEU A 41 -2.13 11.24 -12.94
N GLY A 42 -3.14 10.84 -13.72
CA GLY A 42 -3.46 9.42 -13.89
C GLY A 42 -4.94 9.11 -14.07
N SER A 43 -5.26 7.83 -14.11
CA SER A 43 -6.63 7.33 -14.17
C SER A 43 -6.84 6.20 -13.19
N SER A 44 -8.09 6.03 -12.76
CA SER A 44 -8.47 5.01 -11.80
C SER A 44 -9.88 4.51 -12.10
N PHE A 45 -10.11 3.23 -11.91
CA PHE A 45 -11.43 2.61 -11.94
C PHE A 45 -11.46 1.54 -10.86
N GLY A 46 -12.60 1.37 -10.19
CA GLY A 46 -12.74 0.37 -9.15
C GLY A 46 -14.18 -0.05 -8.98
N ALA A 47 -14.36 -1.31 -8.60
CA ALA A 47 -15.63 -1.84 -8.14
C ALA A 47 -15.40 -2.73 -6.92
N SER A 48 -16.31 -2.68 -5.96
CA SER A 48 -16.28 -3.57 -4.80
C SER A 48 -17.69 -3.94 -4.35
N THR A 49 -17.79 -5.10 -3.74
CA THR A 49 -19.00 -5.60 -3.08
C THR A 49 -18.65 -5.96 -1.66
N THR A 50 -19.45 -5.47 -0.72
CA THR A 50 -19.35 -5.78 0.71
C THR A 50 -20.66 -6.41 1.18
N VAL A 51 -20.58 -7.55 1.85
CA VAL A 51 -21.70 -8.24 2.49
C VAL A 51 -21.51 -8.18 4.00
N ASN A 52 -22.51 -7.67 4.71
CA ASN A 52 -22.49 -7.60 6.17
C ASN A 52 -23.33 -8.72 6.78
N THR A 53 -22.84 -9.36 7.83
CA THR A 53 -23.60 -10.37 8.60
C THR A 53 -23.28 -10.21 10.08
N GLY A 54 -24.22 -9.62 10.82
CA GLY A 54 -24.01 -9.25 12.22
C GLY A 54 -22.88 -8.23 12.37
N ASP A 55 -21.78 -8.68 12.98
CA ASP A 55 -20.56 -7.91 13.24
C ASP A 55 -19.44 -8.18 12.25
N PHE A 56 -19.68 -9.08 11.28
CA PHE A 56 -18.73 -9.39 10.22
C PHE A 56 -19.09 -8.66 8.92
N SER A 57 -18.06 -8.19 8.23
CA SER A 57 -18.15 -7.63 6.88
C SER A 57 -17.18 -8.37 5.97
N PHE A 58 -17.68 -8.90 4.86
CA PHE A 58 -16.87 -9.56 3.84
C PHE A 58 -16.86 -8.68 2.60
N SER A 59 -15.68 -8.32 2.11
CA SER A 59 -15.56 -7.45 0.95
C SER A 59 -14.67 -8.09 -0.10
N VAL A 60 -15.09 -7.97 -1.35
CA VAL A 60 -14.31 -8.34 -2.53
C VAL A 60 -14.39 -7.22 -3.54
N GLY A 61 -13.34 -7.03 -4.31
CA GLY A 61 -13.32 -5.97 -5.30
C GLY A 61 -12.06 -6.00 -6.14
N GLY A 62 -11.96 -5.00 -6.99
CA GLY A 62 -10.82 -4.81 -7.84
C GLY A 62 -10.96 -3.54 -8.65
N GLY A 63 -9.90 -3.23 -9.37
CA GLY A 63 -9.82 -2.00 -10.10
C GLY A 63 -8.56 -1.91 -10.93
N TYR A 64 -8.38 -0.74 -11.51
CA TYR A 64 -7.20 -0.34 -12.22
C TYR A 64 -6.80 1.04 -11.68
N ASN A 65 -5.51 1.24 -11.42
CA ASN A 65 -4.98 2.57 -11.24
C ASN A 65 -3.77 2.78 -12.15
N SER A 66 -3.60 4.01 -12.56
CA SER A 66 -2.39 4.47 -13.24
C SER A 66 -2.09 5.89 -12.84
N GLY A 67 -0.81 6.24 -12.87
CA GLY A 67 -0.38 7.58 -12.58
C GLY A 67 1.12 7.76 -12.67
N TRP A 68 1.52 9.02 -12.68
CA TRP A 68 2.92 9.39 -12.68
C TRP A 68 3.44 9.39 -11.24
N THR A 69 4.54 8.68 -11.00
CA THR A 69 5.35 8.81 -9.79
C THR A 69 6.56 9.71 -10.05
N ASN A 70 7.13 10.26 -8.97
CA ASN A 70 8.34 11.06 -9.02
C ASN A 70 8.23 12.27 -9.96
N LEU A 71 7.07 12.95 -9.96
CA LEU A 71 6.75 14.11 -10.81
C LEU A 71 7.76 15.25 -10.71
N THR A 72 8.46 15.37 -9.58
CA THR A 72 9.48 16.39 -9.35
C THR A 72 10.90 15.89 -9.63
N SER A 73 11.07 14.63 -10.07
CA SER A 73 12.36 14.06 -10.42
C SER A 73 12.72 14.38 -11.88
N SER A 74 14.00 14.25 -12.21
CA SER A 74 14.48 14.37 -13.60
C SER A 74 13.97 13.26 -14.53
N ASN A 75 13.35 12.20 -14.00
CA ASN A 75 12.85 11.06 -14.77
C ASN A 75 11.53 10.52 -14.20
N PRO A 76 10.40 11.25 -14.36
CA PRO A 76 9.10 10.80 -13.87
C PRO A 76 8.72 9.47 -14.52
N GLN A 77 8.21 8.54 -13.73
CA GLN A 77 7.84 7.20 -14.19
C GLN A 77 6.31 7.09 -14.24
N PHE A 78 5.77 6.54 -15.31
CA PHE A 78 4.36 6.18 -15.38
C PHE A 78 4.18 4.75 -14.87
N ILE A 79 3.35 4.59 -13.84
CA ILE A 79 3.03 3.28 -13.26
C ILE A 79 1.56 3.00 -13.53
N SER A 80 1.25 1.77 -13.90
CA SER A 80 -0.12 1.28 -14.01
C SER A 80 -0.24 -0.16 -13.55
N GLY A 81 -1.44 -0.51 -13.08
CA GLY A 81 -1.72 -1.87 -12.65
C GLY A 81 -3.21 -2.11 -12.46
N TYR A 82 -3.58 -3.38 -12.56
CA TYR A 82 -4.85 -3.88 -12.07
C TYR A 82 -4.66 -4.41 -10.66
N GLN A 83 -5.67 -4.25 -9.83
CA GLN A 83 -5.72 -4.84 -8.51
C GLN A 83 -7.00 -5.67 -8.34
N ALA A 84 -6.88 -6.75 -7.57
CA ALA A 84 -8.01 -7.47 -7.01
C ALA A 84 -7.77 -7.67 -5.52
N PHE A 85 -8.83 -7.62 -4.72
CA PHE A 85 -8.76 -7.77 -3.29
C PHE A 85 -9.95 -8.53 -2.74
N GLY A 86 -9.74 -9.16 -1.58
CA GLY A 86 -10.78 -9.84 -0.84
C GLY A 86 -10.39 -9.93 0.63
N GLY A 87 -11.35 -9.78 1.52
CA GLY A 87 -11.08 -9.80 2.94
C GLY A 87 -12.32 -9.81 3.81
N ALA A 88 -12.08 -9.93 5.10
CA ALA A 88 -13.09 -9.89 6.14
C ALA A 88 -12.69 -8.86 7.20
N SER A 89 -13.70 -8.22 7.76
CA SER A 89 -13.57 -7.38 8.95
C SER A 89 -14.55 -7.86 10.01
N TYR A 90 -14.15 -7.70 11.28
CA TYR A 90 -14.97 -7.97 12.45
C TYR A 90 -15.02 -6.70 13.30
N TYR A 91 -16.22 -6.31 13.71
CA TYR A 91 -16.45 -5.14 14.54
C TYR A 91 -17.03 -5.54 15.90
N ASP A 92 -16.19 -5.53 16.94
CA ASP A 92 -16.62 -5.69 18.32
C ASP A 92 -17.30 -4.41 18.81
N ARG A 93 -18.64 -4.38 18.71
CA ARG A 93 -19.46 -3.24 19.16
C ARG A 93 -19.35 -2.95 20.65
N TYR A 94 -19.04 -3.96 21.47
CA TYR A 94 -18.96 -3.79 22.91
C TYR A 94 -17.66 -3.06 23.30
N ARG A 95 -16.58 -3.35 22.59
CA ARG A 95 -15.26 -2.76 22.86
C ARG A 95 -14.89 -1.59 21.93
N ASP A 96 -15.74 -1.31 20.94
CA ASP A 96 -15.51 -0.30 19.89
C ASP A 96 -14.22 -0.60 19.12
N GLN A 97 -14.02 -1.87 18.74
CA GLN A 97 -12.81 -2.35 18.08
C GLN A 97 -13.11 -2.98 16.73
N GLN A 98 -12.27 -2.69 15.75
CA GLN A 98 -12.33 -3.30 14.43
C GLN A 98 -11.06 -4.10 14.17
N PHE A 99 -11.23 -5.28 13.59
CA PHE A 99 -10.15 -6.10 13.06
C PHE A 99 -10.43 -6.38 11.60
N SER A 100 -9.41 -6.30 10.76
CA SER A 100 -9.52 -6.56 9.33
C SER A 100 -8.41 -7.48 8.88
N PHE A 101 -8.74 -8.43 8.02
CA PHE A 101 -7.77 -9.30 7.35
C PHE A 101 -8.16 -9.40 5.88
N GLY A 102 -7.17 -9.35 5.01
CA GLY A 102 -7.43 -9.47 3.59
C GLY A 102 -6.22 -9.95 2.80
N LEU A 103 -6.49 -10.23 1.54
CA LEU A 103 -5.52 -10.53 0.52
C LEU A 103 -5.75 -9.58 -0.63
N SER A 104 -4.67 -9.15 -1.27
CA SER A 104 -4.72 -8.39 -2.50
C SER A 104 -3.70 -8.95 -3.49
N THR A 105 -3.99 -8.78 -4.77
CA THR A 105 -3.04 -9.04 -5.85
C THR A 105 -3.07 -7.87 -6.81
N SER A 106 -1.90 -7.48 -7.30
CA SER A 106 -1.74 -6.53 -8.38
C SER A 106 -1.07 -7.20 -9.57
N SER A 107 -1.45 -6.80 -10.78
CA SER A 107 -0.80 -7.20 -12.03
C SER A 107 -0.51 -5.97 -12.88
N GLY A 108 0.50 -6.03 -13.75
CA GLY A 108 0.98 -4.89 -14.53
C GLY A 108 2.50 -4.87 -14.59
N SER A 109 3.09 -3.67 -14.61
CA SER A 109 4.55 -3.50 -14.68
C SER A 109 5.29 -4.17 -13.53
N HIS A 110 4.62 -4.29 -12.38
CA HIS A 110 5.17 -4.98 -11.20
C HIS A 110 4.07 -5.77 -10.47
N PRO A 111 3.88 -7.06 -10.80
CA PRO A 111 2.87 -7.90 -10.17
C PRO A 111 3.19 -8.23 -8.71
N GLN A 112 2.18 -8.28 -7.84
CA GLN A 112 2.34 -8.64 -6.43
C GLN A 112 1.15 -9.38 -5.84
N LYS A 113 1.39 -10.02 -4.68
CA LYS A 113 0.37 -10.63 -3.83
C LYS A 113 0.70 -10.28 -2.40
N ASN A 114 -0.25 -9.67 -1.69
CA ASN A 114 -0.05 -9.18 -0.34
C ASN A 114 -1.13 -9.71 0.60
N TRP A 115 -0.76 -9.98 1.84
CA TRP A 115 -1.71 -10.08 2.94
C TRP A 115 -1.86 -8.72 3.61
N PHE A 116 -2.98 -8.52 4.29
CA PHE A 116 -3.32 -7.31 5.00
C PHE A 116 -3.85 -7.67 6.38
N VAL A 117 -3.40 -6.92 7.39
CA VAL A 117 -4.04 -6.88 8.71
C VAL A 117 -4.33 -5.44 9.09
N GLY A 118 -5.46 -5.23 9.73
CA GLY A 118 -5.88 -3.94 10.24
C GLY A 118 -6.46 -4.07 11.64
N TYR A 119 -6.25 -3.03 12.44
CA TYR A 119 -6.85 -2.84 13.75
C TYR A 119 -7.33 -1.39 13.87
N GLY A 120 -8.50 -1.19 14.46
CA GLY A 120 -9.05 0.14 14.75
C GLY A 120 -9.74 0.19 16.09
N ARG A 121 -9.67 1.35 16.76
CA ARG A 121 -10.44 1.64 17.97
C ARG A 121 -10.66 3.15 18.11
N GLY A 122 -11.91 3.59 18.10
CA GLY A 122 -12.23 5.02 18.01
C GLY A 122 -11.51 5.67 16.83
N ASP A 123 -10.76 6.75 17.10
CA ASP A 123 -9.98 7.46 16.08
C ASP A 123 -8.65 6.78 15.73
N PHE A 124 -8.18 5.82 16.54
CA PHE A 124 -6.91 5.15 16.28
C PHE A 124 -7.09 4.01 15.26
N SER A 125 -6.17 3.92 14.31
CA SER A 125 -6.04 2.77 13.42
C SER A 125 -4.58 2.37 13.22
N PHE A 126 -4.36 1.07 13.02
CA PHE A 126 -3.12 0.52 12.53
C PHE A 126 -3.44 -0.44 11.39
N ALA A 127 -2.65 -0.38 10.33
CA ALA A 127 -2.73 -1.32 9.24
C ALA A 127 -1.33 -1.70 8.78
N MET A 128 -1.19 -2.95 8.32
CA MET A 128 0.02 -3.44 7.71
C MET A 128 -0.33 -4.36 6.57
N THR A 129 0.44 -4.25 5.50
CA THR A 129 0.42 -5.21 4.41
C THR A 129 1.84 -5.62 4.07
N ASN A 130 2.01 -6.89 3.76
CA ASN A 130 3.28 -7.47 3.38
C ASN A 130 3.00 -8.60 2.38
N ASP A 131 4.03 -9.06 1.69
CA ASP A 131 3.91 -10.11 0.70
C ASP A 131 3.30 -11.40 1.28
N ALA A 132 2.39 -12.01 0.53
CA ALA A 132 1.74 -13.28 0.89
C ALA A 132 2.52 -14.48 0.35
N PHE A 133 2.99 -15.32 1.28
CA PHE A 133 3.73 -16.57 1.05
C PHE A 133 3.28 -17.40 -0.18
N ARG A 134 4.28 -17.84 -0.95
CA ARG A 134 4.34 -18.82 -2.09
C ARG A 134 3.72 -18.42 -3.44
N GLY A 135 4.58 -18.45 -4.47
CA GLY A 135 4.23 -18.54 -5.90
C GLY A 135 4.63 -17.36 -6.81
N SER A 136 5.16 -16.26 -6.27
CA SER A 136 5.91 -15.18 -6.96
C SER A 136 6.52 -14.30 -5.85
N ASP A 137 7.44 -14.91 -5.10
CA ASP A 137 7.35 -15.00 -3.64
C ASP A 137 8.61 -14.52 -2.94
N TRP A 138 8.65 -13.25 -2.57
CA TRP A 138 9.89 -12.54 -2.52
C TRP A 138 9.78 -11.41 -1.48
N TYR A 139 10.15 -11.69 -0.22
CA TYR A 139 10.12 -10.83 1.01
C TYR A 139 10.51 -9.33 0.84
N ARG A 140 9.70 -8.48 0.19
CA ARG A 140 10.24 -7.29 -0.50
C ARG A 140 9.33 -6.07 -0.50
N THR A 141 8.05 -6.28 -0.28
CA THR A 141 7.03 -5.23 -0.31
C THR A 141 6.41 -5.17 1.08
N ALA A 142 6.59 -4.04 1.73
CA ALA A 142 6.00 -3.81 3.03
C ALA A 142 5.39 -2.43 3.06
N ALA A 143 4.20 -2.34 3.63
CA ALA A 143 3.62 -1.08 3.99
C ALA A 143 3.02 -1.20 5.38
N ALA A 144 3.17 -0.16 6.16
CA ALA A 144 2.50 -0.03 7.44
C ALA A 144 2.07 1.41 7.66
N GLU A 145 0.97 1.57 8.36
CA GLU A 145 0.34 2.86 8.56
C GLU A 145 -0.31 2.92 9.95
N ILE A 146 -0.17 4.07 10.59
CA ILE A 146 -0.88 4.45 11.80
C ILE A 146 -1.76 5.65 11.46
N GLY A 147 -3.03 5.58 11.85
CA GLY A 147 -4.00 6.65 11.64
C GLY A 147 -4.51 7.20 12.96
N ILE A 148 -4.76 8.52 12.97
CA ILE A 148 -5.54 9.21 14.00
C ILE A 148 -6.62 10.03 13.28
N GLY A 149 -7.86 9.56 13.38
CA GLY A 149 -9.01 10.10 12.66
C GLY A 149 -8.79 10.04 11.15
N GLU A 150 -8.83 11.20 10.50
CA GLU A 150 -8.67 11.33 9.06
C GLU A 150 -7.20 11.41 8.61
N VAL A 151 -6.24 11.35 9.53
CA VAL A 151 -4.82 11.58 9.23
C VAL A 151 -4.02 10.28 9.38
N PRO A 152 -3.67 9.61 8.25
CA PRO A 152 -2.71 8.53 8.23
C PRO A 152 -1.26 9.01 8.14
N PHE A 153 -0.36 8.32 8.83
CA PHE A 153 1.08 8.39 8.65
C PHE A 153 1.62 6.98 8.43
N GLY A 154 2.36 6.77 7.36
CA GLY A 154 2.81 5.44 7.00
C GLY A 154 3.97 5.43 6.02
N PHE A 155 4.42 4.23 5.73
CA PHE A 155 5.37 3.98 4.66
C PHE A 155 4.85 2.89 3.73
N ASN A 156 5.26 2.96 2.47
CA ASN A 156 5.04 1.95 1.47
C ASN A 156 6.35 1.71 0.73
N LEU A 157 6.87 0.49 0.82
CA LEU A 157 8.06 0.05 0.12
C LEU A 157 7.67 -0.95 -0.95
N PHE A 158 8.21 -0.77 -2.14
CA PHE A 158 8.01 -1.61 -3.29
C PHE A 158 9.35 -1.76 -4.04
N THR A 159 9.86 -2.97 -4.13
CA THR A 159 11.09 -3.27 -4.85
C THR A 159 10.84 -4.28 -5.95
N THR A 160 11.72 -4.32 -6.94
CA THR A 160 11.76 -5.41 -7.91
C THR A 160 12.34 -6.67 -7.26
N GLU A 161 12.16 -7.71 -8.04
CA GLU A 161 12.81 -8.99 -8.12
C GLU A 161 14.37 -8.95 -8.04
N PRO A 162 15.05 -9.29 -6.92
CA PRO A 162 16.45 -9.67 -6.89
C PRO A 162 16.71 -10.99 -7.65
N PRO A 163 17.98 -11.28 -7.95
CA PRO A 163 18.35 -12.44 -8.72
C PRO A 163 17.85 -13.73 -8.08
N LEU A 164 17.19 -14.57 -8.89
CA LEU A 164 16.57 -15.82 -8.43
C LEU A 164 17.58 -16.72 -7.71
N GLU A 165 18.80 -16.83 -8.24
CA GLU A 165 19.86 -17.65 -7.64
C GLU A 165 20.25 -17.18 -6.23
N GLU A 166 20.39 -15.88 -6.02
CA GLU A 166 20.73 -15.30 -4.71
C GLU A 166 19.57 -15.49 -3.72
N PHE A 167 18.34 -15.41 -4.22
CA PHE A 167 17.16 -15.67 -3.42
C PHE A 167 17.07 -17.13 -2.98
N GLU A 168 17.23 -18.09 -3.91
CA GLU A 168 17.18 -19.52 -3.60
C GLU A 168 18.29 -19.97 -2.65
N LYS A 169 19.46 -19.32 -2.72
CA LYS A 169 20.58 -19.54 -1.79
C LYS A 169 20.42 -18.79 -0.47
N GLU A 170 19.44 -17.90 -0.36
CA GLU A 170 19.26 -16.93 0.73
C GLU A 170 20.54 -16.13 1.06
N PHE A 171 21.39 -15.87 0.05
CA PHE A 171 22.67 -15.21 0.19
C PHE A 171 22.89 -14.23 -0.95
N GLY A 172 23.21 -12.99 -0.60
CA GLY A 172 23.49 -11.93 -1.54
C GLY A 172 24.98 -11.84 -1.86
N GLU A 173 25.31 -11.57 -3.12
CA GLU A 173 26.68 -11.57 -3.63
C GLU A 173 27.34 -10.18 -3.58
N THR A 174 26.57 -9.12 -3.30
CA THR A 174 27.08 -7.76 -3.19
C THR A 174 27.87 -7.56 -1.90
N THR A 175 29.16 -7.29 -2.04
CA THR A 175 30.11 -7.10 -0.92
C THR A 175 30.46 -5.64 -0.64
N ASN A 176 30.18 -4.73 -1.57
CA ASN A 176 30.56 -3.32 -1.47
C ASN A 176 29.47 -2.42 -0.88
N TYR A 177 28.26 -2.94 -0.68
CA TYR A 177 27.17 -2.21 -0.05
C TYR A 177 27.37 -2.18 1.48
N LYS A 178 27.14 -1.01 2.08
CA LYS A 178 27.23 -0.80 3.53
C LYS A 178 25.93 -0.19 4.04
N SER A 179 25.13 -1.02 4.70
CA SER A 179 23.95 -0.58 5.42
C SER A 179 24.33 0.23 6.66
N VAL A 180 23.49 1.20 7.03
CA VAL A 180 23.59 1.96 8.28
C VAL A 180 23.39 1.06 9.51
N TRP A 181 22.77 -0.12 9.33
CA TRP A 181 22.52 -1.10 10.39
C TRP A 181 23.69 -2.06 10.62
N GLY A 182 24.79 -1.87 9.90
CA GLY A 182 26.01 -2.67 9.99
C GLY A 182 26.03 -3.83 8.99
N HIS A 183 26.89 -4.82 9.22
CA HIS A 183 27.05 -5.95 8.30
C HIS A 183 25.98 -7.03 8.50
N ASN A 184 25.43 -7.54 7.40
CA ASN A 184 24.55 -8.69 7.37
C ASN A 184 25.33 -9.94 6.96
N LYS A 185 25.23 -11.01 7.75
CA LYS A 185 25.93 -12.29 7.50
C LYS A 185 25.50 -12.95 6.20
N LYS A 186 24.29 -12.66 5.72
CA LYS A 186 23.74 -13.16 4.44
C LYS A 186 24.11 -12.28 3.24
N GLY A 187 24.93 -11.24 3.42
CA GLY A 187 25.33 -10.35 2.34
C GLY A 187 24.23 -9.39 1.91
N THR A 188 24.34 -8.87 0.69
CA THR A 188 23.38 -7.94 0.07
C THR A 188 23.08 -8.42 -1.34
N TYR A 189 21.81 -8.36 -1.76
CA TYR A 189 21.43 -8.74 -3.11
C TYR A 189 22.14 -7.88 -4.17
N SER A 190 22.49 -8.47 -5.31
CA SER A 190 23.04 -7.71 -6.46
C SER A 190 22.00 -7.04 -7.35
N GLY A 191 20.74 -7.43 -7.19
CA GLY A 191 19.57 -6.78 -7.79
C GLY A 191 18.46 -6.53 -6.77
N GLY A 192 17.22 -6.34 -7.25
CA GLY A 192 16.09 -5.98 -6.39
C GLY A 192 15.99 -4.49 -6.19
N GLU A 193 15.84 -3.78 -7.30
CA GLU A 193 15.85 -2.33 -7.36
C GLU A 193 14.63 -1.72 -6.67
N ARG A 194 14.82 -0.58 -6.02
CA ARG A 194 13.74 0.17 -5.43
C ARG A 194 12.89 0.82 -6.53
N VAL A 195 11.66 0.34 -6.69
CA VAL A 195 10.65 0.99 -7.55
C VAL A 195 10.09 2.20 -6.81
N TYR A 196 9.77 2.03 -5.54
CA TYR A 196 9.19 3.06 -4.68
C TYR A 196 9.44 2.72 -3.20
N ALA A 197 9.72 3.71 -2.36
CA ALA A 197 9.83 3.62 -0.91
C ALA A 197 9.37 4.95 -0.32
N GLY A 198 8.05 5.12 -0.26
CA GLY A 198 7.43 6.35 0.21
C GLY A 198 7.25 6.35 1.71
N LEU A 199 7.62 7.44 2.37
CA LEU A 199 7.15 7.82 3.71
C LEU A 199 6.17 8.99 3.55
N TYR A 200 4.95 8.86 4.04
CA TYR A 200 3.88 9.84 3.81
C TYR A 200 3.16 10.26 5.07
N LEU A 201 2.62 11.47 4.98
CA LEU A 201 1.45 11.91 5.71
C LEU A 201 0.29 11.99 4.71
N GLY A 202 -0.87 11.48 5.10
CA GLY A 202 -2.06 11.53 4.26
C GLY A 202 -3.24 12.23 4.93
N TYR A 203 -4.30 12.33 4.14
CA TYR A 203 -5.61 12.82 4.55
C TYR A 203 -6.70 11.97 3.90
N ARG A 204 -7.62 11.48 4.72
CA ARG A 204 -8.75 10.63 4.34
C ARG A 204 -10.03 11.43 4.35
N ASN A 205 -10.80 11.31 3.28
CA ASN A 205 -12.15 11.86 3.22
C ASN A 205 -13.07 10.86 2.54
N GLY A 206 -13.87 10.14 3.34
CA GLY A 206 -14.69 9.02 2.86
C GLY A 206 -13.81 7.90 2.28
N ASN A 207 -14.10 7.48 1.06
CA ASN A 207 -13.36 6.40 0.37
C ASN A 207 -12.13 6.91 -0.41
N ARG A 208 -11.66 8.13 -0.11
CA ARG A 208 -10.51 8.74 -0.77
C ARG A 208 -9.39 8.98 0.21
N GLU A 209 -8.18 8.84 -0.32
CA GLU A 209 -6.97 9.21 0.38
C GLU A 209 -6.11 10.07 -0.53
N SER A 210 -5.53 11.11 0.06
CA SER A 210 -4.44 11.88 -0.53
C SER A 210 -3.22 11.74 0.35
N ARG A 211 -2.07 11.43 -0.24
CA ARG A 211 -0.78 11.24 0.44
C ARG A 211 0.23 12.22 -0.14
N PHE A 212 1.00 12.82 0.75
CA PHE A 212 2.16 13.62 0.42
C PHE A 212 3.34 13.07 1.19
N GLY A 213 4.48 12.94 0.51
CA GLY A 213 5.62 12.29 1.15
C GLY A 213 6.90 12.39 0.37
N ILE A 214 7.88 11.69 0.91
CA ILE A 214 9.21 11.50 0.32
C ILE A 214 9.35 10.05 -0.12
N ASP A 215 9.71 9.85 -1.37
CA ASP A 215 10.22 8.60 -1.89
C ASP A 215 11.75 8.60 -1.74
N GLY A 216 12.36 7.51 -1.28
CA GLY A 216 13.81 7.49 -1.22
C GLY A 216 14.49 6.23 -0.69
N PRO A 217 15.79 6.07 -0.97
CA PRO A 217 16.60 4.94 -0.49
C PRO A 217 16.66 4.91 1.04
N GLY A 218 16.61 6.06 1.71
CA GLY A 218 16.54 6.12 3.17
C GLY A 218 15.31 5.41 3.74
N VAL A 219 14.14 5.53 3.10
CA VAL A 219 12.93 4.85 3.59
C VAL A 219 13.09 3.34 3.51
N GLN A 220 13.64 2.83 2.40
CA GLN A 220 13.97 1.41 2.25
C GLN A 220 15.00 0.96 3.31
N GLU A 221 16.01 1.78 3.58
CA GLU A 221 17.03 1.49 4.58
C GLU A 221 16.43 1.33 5.98
N PHE A 222 15.62 2.29 6.42
CA PHE A 222 15.06 2.32 7.77
C PHE A 222 13.88 1.36 7.98
N THR A 223 13.34 0.77 6.90
CA THR A 223 12.21 -0.17 6.97
C THR A 223 12.68 -1.59 6.62
N GLN A 224 13.02 -1.85 5.36
CA GLN A 224 13.45 -3.17 4.86
C GLN A 224 14.74 -3.63 5.52
N ASN A 225 15.83 -2.88 5.36
CA ASN A 225 17.13 -3.33 5.85
C ASN A 225 17.19 -3.34 7.39
N PHE A 226 16.35 -2.53 8.06
CA PHE A 226 16.18 -2.63 9.50
C PHE A 226 15.61 -3.98 9.95
N ILE A 227 14.50 -4.44 9.33
CA ILE A 227 13.87 -5.72 9.68
C ILE A 227 14.66 -6.94 9.22
N HIS A 228 15.47 -6.82 8.17
CA HIS A 228 16.41 -7.87 7.75
C HIS A 228 17.76 -7.77 8.47
N GLY A 229 17.92 -6.77 9.34
CA GLY A 229 19.13 -6.54 10.08
C GLY A 229 19.30 -7.49 11.26
N LYS A 230 20.49 -7.44 11.85
CA LYS A 230 20.85 -8.24 13.04
C LYS A 230 19.91 -8.06 14.24
N TYR A 231 19.10 -7.00 14.24
CA TYR A 231 18.16 -6.66 15.31
C TYR A 231 16.85 -7.48 15.24
N PHE A 232 16.56 -8.12 14.10
CA PHE A 232 15.35 -8.92 13.87
C PHE A 232 15.71 -10.30 13.30
N PRO A 233 16.19 -11.23 14.15
CA PRO A 233 16.75 -12.50 13.71
C PRO A 233 15.74 -13.46 13.06
N LEU A 234 14.44 -13.16 13.16
CA LEU A 234 13.36 -13.97 12.60
C LEU A 234 13.14 -13.75 11.10
N VAL A 235 13.63 -12.63 10.53
CA VAL A 235 13.46 -12.27 9.10
C VAL A 235 14.82 -12.30 8.37
N ASN A 236 15.81 -12.99 8.95
CA ASN A 236 17.20 -13.03 8.52
C ASN A 236 17.35 -13.40 7.03
N SER A 237 17.46 -12.41 6.15
CA SER A 237 17.73 -12.53 4.71
C SER A 237 18.80 -11.49 4.31
N PRO A 238 19.40 -11.58 3.12
CA PRO A 238 20.32 -10.55 2.62
C PRO A 238 19.68 -9.16 2.64
N TYR A 239 20.50 -8.11 2.75
CA TYR A 239 20.04 -6.75 2.54
C TYR A 239 19.71 -6.46 1.08
N PHE A 240 18.99 -5.37 0.88
CA PHE A 240 18.77 -4.78 -0.43
C PHE A 240 19.70 -3.59 -0.61
N ASP A 241 20.35 -3.52 -1.75
CA ASP A 241 21.22 -2.40 -2.08
C ASP A 241 20.37 -1.16 -2.41
N THR A 242 20.21 -0.29 -1.43
CA THR A 242 19.46 0.98 -1.58
C THR A 242 20.02 1.93 -2.65
N ARG A 243 21.21 1.66 -3.21
CA ARG A 243 21.76 2.42 -4.34
C ARG A 243 21.08 2.04 -5.66
N LEU A 244 20.37 0.91 -5.70
CA LEU A 244 19.63 0.43 -6.85
C LEU A 244 18.22 1.04 -6.85
N GLY A 245 17.88 1.75 -7.92
CA GLY A 245 16.56 2.35 -8.12
C GLY A 245 16.58 3.87 -8.28
N SER A 246 15.41 4.48 -8.20
CA SER A 246 15.25 5.92 -8.43
C SER A 246 15.99 6.77 -7.38
N PRO A 247 16.33 8.04 -7.66
CA PRO A 247 16.76 8.98 -6.63
C PRO A 247 15.60 9.32 -5.68
N SER A 248 15.90 10.03 -4.60
CA SER A 248 14.85 10.59 -3.74
C SER A 248 14.00 11.62 -4.49
N ALA A 249 12.69 11.57 -4.28
CA ALA A 249 11.76 12.52 -4.86
C ALA A 249 10.60 12.79 -3.90
N MET A 250 9.97 13.96 -4.03
CA MET A 250 8.70 14.20 -3.37
C MET A 250 7.59 13.59 -4.23
N PHE A 251 6.55 13.07 -3.59
CA PHE A 251 5.37 12.61 -4.30
C PHE A 251 4.09 13.21 -3.73
N LEU A 252 3.12 13.35 -4.64
CA LEU A 252 1.73 13.56 -4.31
C LEU A 252 0.96 12.43 -4.95
N GLN A 253 0.16 11.73 -4.16
CA GLN A 253 -0.60 10.59 -4.60
C GLN A 253 -2.02 10.70 -4.08
N GLY A 254 -3.00 10.42 -4.92
CA GLY A 254 -4.40 10.41 -4.52
C GLY A 254 -5.13 9.28 -5.21
N GLY A 255 -6.09 8.68 -4.51
CA GLY A 255 -6.80 7.53 -5.06
C GLY A 255 -7.96 7.08 -4.19
N TYR A 256 -8.61 6.03 -4.70
CA TYR A 256 -9.61 5.28 -3.96
C TYR A 256 -8.93 4.38 -2.92
N MET A 257 -9.46 4.36 -1.70
CA MET A 257 -8.94 3.48 -0.66
C MET A 257 -9.35 2.03 -0.92
N ASN A 258 -8.38 1.16 -1.18
CA ASN A 258 -8.57 -0.27 -1.04
C ASN A 258 -8.55 -0.62 0.46
N PRO A 259 -9.66 -1.12 1.04
CA PRO A 259 -9.72 -1.40 2.48
C PRO A 259 -8.79 -2.54 2.93
N PHE A 260 -8.17 -3.27 2.00
CA PHE A 260 -7.25 -4.39 2.28
C PHE A 260 -5.91 -4.25 1.57
N SER A 261 -5.51 -3.03 1.22
CA SER A 261 -4.18 -2.74 0.70
C SER A 261 -3.78 -1.33 1.09
N LEU A 262 -2.55 -1.17 1.58
CA LEU A 262 -1.95 0.15 1.74
C LEU A 262 -1.32 0.64 0.44
N TYR A 263 -1.25 -0.21 -0.58
CA TYR A 263 -0.72 0.19 -1.85
C TYR A 263 -1.72 1.02 -2.65
N PRO A 264 -1.25 2.07 -3.31
CA PRO A 264 -2.06 3.04 -4.04
C PRO A 264 -2.36 2.65 -5.50
N PHE A 265 -2.02 1.43 -5.93
CA PHE A 265 -2.23 0.93 -7.30
C PHE A 265 -3.53 0.13 -7.44
#